data_AF-A0A1B8TV63-F1
#
_entry.id   AF-A0A1B8TV63-F1
#
_cell.length_a   1.000
_cell.length_b   1.000
_cell.length_c   1.000
_cell.angle_alpha   90.00
_cell.angle_beta   90.00
_cell.angle_gamma   90.00
#
_symmetry.space_group_name_H-M   'P 1'
#
loop_
_entity.id
_entity.type
_entity.pdbx_description
1 polymer ?
#
loop_
_entity_poly.entity_id
_entity_poly.type
_entity_poly.pdbx_seq_one_letter_code
_entity_poly.pdbx_strand_id
1 'polypeptide(L)'
;MKKLVLFIFALILSISISAQEKKTFEGAIAQAGLTKAETVKAMEIQKEKIAKLKVIRKKDLTKEEKKEKIKEVRIASSAKLRKLLGKEKMKAINQYWKKN
;
A
#
# COMPACT_ATOMS: atom_id res chain seq x y z
N MET A 1 41.15 26.08 5.47
CA MET A 1 40.82 24.77 4.85
C MET A 1 39.93 23.89 5.73
N LYS A 2 40.26 23.63 7.02
CA LYS A 2 39.45 22.75 7.90
C LYS A 2 37.98 23.18 8.09
N LYS A 3 37.69 24.49 8.10
CA LYS A 3 36.32 25.03 8.30
C LYS A 3 35.40 24.89 7.08
N LEU A 4 35.96 24.85 5.86
CA LEU A 4 35.19 24.71 4.62
C LEU A 4 34.69 23.27 4.42
N VAL A 5 35.51 22.29 4.81
CA VAL A 5 35.18 20.85 4.70
C VAL A 5 34.00 20.50 5.61
N LEU A 6 33.94 21.08 6.82
CA LEU A 6 32.81 20.90 7.75
C LEU A 6 31.49 21.46 7.19
N PHE A 7 31.54 22.56 6.45
CA PHE A 7 30.36 23.16 5.84
C PHE A 7 29.81 22.32 4.68
N ILE A 8 30.71 21.72 3.87
CA ILE A 8 30.33 20.81 2.78
C ILE A 8 29.75 19.50 3.34
N PHE A 9 30.32 18.97 4.43
CA PHE A 9 29.80 17.75 5.06
C PHE A 9 28.40 17.94 5.67
N ALA A 10 28.13 19.10 6.27
CA ALA A 10 26.81 19.45 6.78
C ALA A 10 25.75 19.62 5.67
N LEU A 11 26.16 20.12 4.49
CA LEU A 11 25.27 20.32 3.34
C LEU A 11 24.87 18.99 2.67
N ILE A 12 25.69 17.94 2.77
CA ILE A 12 25.39 16.62 2.18
C ILE A 12 24.43 15.81 3.07
N LEU A 13 24.48 16.02 4.40
CA LEU A 13 23.59 15.33 5.35
C LEU A 13 22.12 15.80 5.27
N SER A 14 21.85 17.03 4.81
CA SER A 14 20.48 17.55 4.68
C SER A 14 19.72 17.01 3.44
N ILE A 15 20.43 16.43 2.47
CA ILE A 15 19.83 15.89 1.23
C ILE A 15 19.39 14.41 1.42
N SER A 16 19.78 13.77 2.53
CA SER A 16 19.46 12.36 2.80
C SER A 16 18.05 12.13 3.35
N ILE A 17 17.19 13.15 3.40
CA ILE A 17 15.76 12.97 3.64
C ILE A 17 15.16 12.44 2.33
N SER A 18 15.42 11.16 2.06
CA SER A 18 14.65 10.38 1.09
C SER A 18 13.19 10.52 1.51
N ALA A 19 12.41 11.25 0.70
CA ALA A 19 10.97 11.24 0.73
C ALA A 19 10.53 9.79 0.47
N GLN A 20 10.45 9.01 1.54
CA GLN A 20 9.92 7.67 1.51
C GLN A 20 8.40 7.82 1.33
N GLU A 21 7.98 8.10 0.10
CA GLU A 21 6.57 8.18 -0.27
C GLU A 21 5.88 6.93 0.27
N LYS A 22 4.97 7.13 1.22
CA LYS A 22 4.25 6.03 1.83
C LYS A 22 3.44 5.36 0.74
N LYS A 23 3.63 4.06 0.54
CA LYS A 23 2.83 3.27 -0.39
C LYS A 23 1.35 3.43 -0.04
N THR A 24 0.59 4.11 -0.90
CA THR A 24 -0.86 4.28 -0.74
C THR A 24 -1.61 3.45 -1.77
N PHE A 25 -2.84 3.08 -1.43
CA PHE A 25 -3.69 2.39 -2.40
C PHE A 25 -4.06 3.30 -3.58
N GLU A 26 -4.19 4.60 -3.34
CA GLU A 26 -4.40 5.61 -4.38
C GLU A 26 -3.21 5.69 -5.34
N GLY A 27 -1.97 5.65 -4.84
CA GLY A 27 -0.76 5.58 -5.66
C GLY A 27 -0.71 4.30 -6.50
N ALA A 28 -1.13 3.17 -5.92
CA ALA A 28 -1.21 1.90 -6.65
C ALA A 28 -2.26 1.93 -7.78
N ILE A 29 -3.42 2.57 -7.54
CA ILE A 29 -4.48 2.78 -8.53
C ILE A 29 -3.99 3.70 -9.66
N ALA A 30 -3.33 4.80 -9.31
CA ALA A 30 -2.79 5.76 -10.27
C ALA A 30 -1.77 5.10 -11.20
N GLN A 31 -0.85 4.29 -10.65
CA GLN A 31 0.13 3.57 -11.47
C GLN A 31 -0.51 2.50 -12.36
N ALA A 32 -1.61 1.89 -11.91
CA ALA A 32 -2.30 0.84 -12.67
C ALA A 32 -3.25 1.38 -13.76
N GLY A 33 -3.38 2.71 -13.91
CA GLY A 33 -4.14 3.33 -14.99
C GLY A 33 -5.64 2.97 -14.97
N LEU A 34 -6.24 2.86 -13.78
CA LEU A 34 -7.66 2.57 -13.66
C LEU A 34 -8.51 3.74 -14.17
N THR A 35 -9.63 3.43 -14.80
CA THR A 35 -10.66 4.42 -15.11
C THR A 35 -11.29 4.96 -13.83
N LYS A 36 -12.01 6.09 -13.92
CA LYS A 36 -12.75 6.66 -12.77
C LYS A 36 -13.74 5.64 -12.18
N ALA A 37 -14.48 4.91 -13.02
CA ALA A 37 -15.45 3.91 -12.59
C ALA A 37 -14.79 2.70 -11.89
N GLU A 38 -13.67 2.21 -12.42
CA GLU A 38 -12.91 1.12 -11.78
C GLU A 38 -12.28 1.57 -10.46
N THR A 39 -11.80 2.82 -10.41
CA THR A 39 -11.22 3.43 -9.21
C THR A 39 -12.23 3.49 -8.07
N VAL A 40 -13.45 3.97 -8.36
CA VAL A 40 -14.53 4.03 -7.35
C VAL A 40 -14.81 2.63 -6.79
N LYS A 41 -15.02 1.65 -7.67
CA LYS A 41 -15.28 0.25 -7.25
C LYS A 41 -14.11 -0.38 -6.51
N ALA A 42 -12.87 -0.12 -6.93
CA ALA A 42 -11.67 -0.61 -6.25
C ALA A 42 -11.52 0.02 -4.86
N MET A 43 -11.83 1.30 -4.71
CA MET A 43 -11.84 2.00 -3.42
C MET A 43 -12.91 1.47 -2.48
N GLU A 44 -14.10 1.13 -2.98
CA GLU A 44 -15.16 0.47 -2.19
C GLU A 44 -14.68 -0.88 -1.65
N ILE A 45 -14.08 -1.72 -2.51
CA ILE A 45 -13.52 -3.03 -2.09
C ILE A 45 -12.43 -2.82 -1.01
N GLN A 46 -11.60 -1.80 -1.16
CA GLN A 46 -10.57 -1.47 -0.17
C GLN A 46 -11.18 -0.97 1.16
N LYS A 47 -12.23 -0.14 1.11
CA LYS A 47 -12.96 0.31 2.31
C LYS A 47 -13.59 -0.87 3.05
N GLU A 48 -14.26 -1.78 2.35
CA GLU A 48 -14.81 -3.02 2.93
C GLU A 48 -13.74 -3.84 3.63
N LYS A 49 -12.60 -4.04 2.96
CA LYS A 49 -11.45 -4.76 3.52
C LYS A 49 -10.97 -4.10 4.81
N ILE A 50 -10.77 -2.78 4.82
CA ILE A 50 -10.32 -2.05 6.02
C ILE A 50 -11.34 -2.20 7.16
N ALA A 51 -12.64 -2.10 6.87
CA ALA A 51 -13.69 -2.28 7.86
C ALA A 51 -13.64 -3.69 8.49
N LYS A 52 -13.54 -4.74 7.67
CA LYS A 52 -13.40 -6.13 8.15
C LYS A 52 -12.13 -6.34 8.98
N LEU A 53 -11.01 -5.78 8.55
CA LEU A 53 -9.75 -5.86 9.30
C LEU A 53 -9.85 -5.11 10.64
N LYS A 54 -10.54 -3.98 10.70
CA LYS A 54 -10.78 -3.23 11.95
C LYS A 54 -11.63 -4.06 12.93
N VAL A 55 -12.64 -4.77 12.43
CA VAL A 55 -13.45 -5.70 13.24
C VAL A 55 -12.57 -6.83 13.79
N ILE A 56 -11.77 -7.50 12.96
CA ILE A 56 -10.89 -8.60 13.39
C ILE A 56 -9.88 -8.13 14.45
N ARG A 57 -9.31 -6.92 14.28
CA ARG A 57 -8.34 -6.36 15.23
C ARG A 57 -8.94 -6.03 16.59
N LYS A 58 -10.20 -5.60 16.61
CA LYS A 58 -10.94 -5.29 17.84
C LYS A 58 -11.43 -6.52 18.59
N LYS A 59 -11.57 -7.65 17.91
CA LYS A 59 -11.95 -8.91 18.56
C LYS A 59 -10.82 -9.40 19.46
N ASP A 60 -11.19 -9.96 20.60
CA ASP A 60 -10.25 -10.68 21.44
C ASP A 60 -10.07 -12.08 20.85
N LEU A 61 -8.97 -12.25 20.15
CA LEU A 61 -8.59 -13.45 19.41
C LEU A 61 -7.08 -13.58 19.59
N THR A 62 -6.60 -14.82 19.60
CA THR A 62 -5.17 -15.08 19.64
C THR A 62 -4.48 -14.49 18.40
N LYS A 63 -3.18 -14.26 18.49
CA LYS A 63 -2.38 -13.70 17.38
C LYS A 63 -2.49 -14.57 16.12
N GLU A 64 -2.59 -15.89 16.29
CA GLU A 64 -2.68 -16.88 15.22
C GLU A 64 -4.03 -16.81 14.51
N GLU A 65 -5.12 -16.82 15.26
CA GLU A 65 -6.48 -16.66 14.72
C GLU A 65 -6.67 -15.30 14.02
N LYS A 66 -6.09 -14.23 14.58
CA LYS A 66 -6.09 -12.91 13.92
C LYS A 66 -5.38 -12.98 12.59
N LYS A 67 -4.22 -13.64 12.51
CA LYS A 67 -3.44 -13.79 11.28
C LYS A 67 -4.22 -14.57 10.22
N GLU A 68 -4.88 -15.64 10.61
CA GLU A 68 -5.70 -16.47 9.72
C GLU A 68 -6.89 -15.68 9.15
N LYS A 69 -7.70 -15.06 10.02
CA LYS A 69 -8.85 -14.25 9.58
C LYS A 69 -8.43 -13.05 8.73
N ILE A 70 -7.30 -12.41 9.04
CA ILE A 70 -6.74 -11.35 8.20
C ILE A 70 -6.34 -11.88 6.82
N LYS A 71 -5.76 -13.09 6.75
CA LYS A 71 -5.37 -13.74 5.49
C LYS A 71 -6.60 -14.02 4.64
N GLU A 72 -7.67 -14.57 5.21
CA GLU A 72 -8.93 -14.81 4.51
C GLU A 72 -9.52 -13.52 3.92
N VAL A 73 -9.61 -12.46 4.72
CA VAL A 73 -10.10 -11.16 4.25
C VAL A 73 -9.24 -10.62 3.11
N ARG A 74 -7.91 -10.77 3.19
CA ARG A 74 -6.98 -10.36 2.12
C ARG A 74 -7.21 -11.17 0.84
N ILE A 75 -7.37 -12.49 0.93
CA ILE A 75 -7.62 -13.37 -0.22
C ILE A 75 -8.94 -13.00 -0.88
N ALA A 76 -10.02 -12.90 -0.11
CA ALA A 76 -11.34 -12.55 -0.63
C ALA A 76 -11.35 -11.18 -1.32
N SER A 77 -10.72 -10.17 -0.70
CA SER A 77 -10.63 -8.83 -1.30
C SER A 77 -9.75 -8.82 -2.56
N SER A 78 -8.66 -9.59 -2.57
CA SER A 78 -7.80 -9.72 -3.75
C SER A 78 -8.53 -10.40 -4.91
N ALA A 79 -9.35 -11.42 -4.63
CA ALA A 79 -10.19 -12.07 -5.64
C ALA A 79 -11.21 -11.09 -6.25
N LYS A 80 -11.88 -10.27 -5.41
CA LYS A 80 -12.78 -9.21 -5.88
C LYS A 80 -12.06 -8.20 -6.78
N LEU A 81 -10.90 -7.69 -6.34
CA LEU A 81 -10.10 -6.75 -7.14
C LEU A 81 -9.64 -7.37 -8.46
N ARG A 82 -9.22 -8.64 -8.45
CA ARG A 82 -8.81 -9.33 -9.68
C ARG A 82 -9.95 -9.53 -10.66
N LYS A 83 -11.16 -9.83 -10.17
CA LYS A 83 -12.36 -9.94 -11.01
C LYS A 83 -12.74 -8.59 -11.63
N LEU A 84 -12.56 -7.50 -10.88
CA LEU A 84 -12.87 -6.14 -11.34
C LEU A 84 -11.84 -5.61 -12.36
N LEU A 85 -10.55 -5.78 -12.07
CA LEU A 85 -9.46 -5.09 -12.77
C LEU A 85 -8.76 -5.95 -13.82
N GLY A 86 -8.97 -7.26 -13.78
CA GLY A 86 -8.25 -8.22 -14.62
C GLY A 86 -6.79 -8.43 -14.19
N LYS A 87 -6.09 -9.27 -14.94
CA LYS A 87 -4.72 -9.72 -14.62
C LYS A 87 -3.68 -8.61 -14.78
N GLU A 88 -3.79 -7.80 -15.84
CA GLU A 88 -2.82 -6.76 -16.18
C GLU A 88 -2.77 -5.64 -15.14
N LYS A 89 -3.92 -5.03 -14.82
CA LYS A 89 -3.99 -3.96 -13.81
C LYS A 89 -3.63 -4.46 -12.41
N MET A 90 -4.01 -5.69 -12.07
CA MET A 90 -3.56 -6.32 -10.82
C MET A 90 -2.04 -6.51 -10.77
N LYS A 91 -1.40 -6.83 -11.89
CA LYS A 91 0.06 -6.94 -11.97
C LYS A 91 0.71 -5.58 -11.71
N ALA A 92 0.18 -4.50 -12.30
CA ALA A 92 0.67 -3.14 -12.06
C ALA A 92 0.52 -2.72 -10.59
N ILE A 93 -0.65 -2.96 -9.98
CA ILE A 93 -0.87 -2.73 -8.55
C ILE A 93 0.16 -3.52 -7.72
N ASN A 94 0.35 -4.80 -8.01
CA ASN A 94 1.31 -5.63 -7.27
C ASN A 94 2.75 -5.15 -7.45
N GLN A 95 3.12 -4.65 -8.62
CA GLN A 95 4.44 -4.06 -8.88
C GLN A 95 4.65 -2.79 -8.04
N TYR A 96 3.65 -1.92 -7.90
CA TYR A 96 3.73 -0.75 -7.00
C TYR A 96 4.06 -1.18 -5.56
N TRP A 97 3.42 -2.25 -5.07
CA TRP A 97 3.68 -2.76 -3.72
C TRP A 97 5.05 -3.45 -3.57
N LYS A 98 5.60 -4.00 -4.67
CA LYS A 98 6.92 -4.68 -4.70
C LYS A 98 8.10 -3.75 -4.96
N LYS A 99 7.91 -2.61 -5.65
CA LYS A 99 8.94 -1.56 -5.80
C LYS A 99 9.09 -0.87 -4.44
N ASN A 100 10.30 -0.77 -3.90
CA ASN A 100 10.64 -0.40 -2.50
C ASN A 100 10.37 -1.55 -1.51
#